data_AF-A0A6A7RW88-F1
#
_entry.id   AF-A0A6A7RW88-F1
#
_cell.length_a   1.000
_cell.length_b   1.000
_cell.length_c   1.000
_cell.angle_alpha   90.00
_cell.angle_beta   90.00
_cell.angle_gamma   90.00
#
_symmetry.space_group_name_H-M   'P 1'
#
loop_
_entity.id
_entity.type
_entity.pdbx_description
1 polymer ?
#
loop_
_entity_poly.entity_id
_entity_poly.type
_entity_poly.pdbx_seq_one_letter_code
_entity_poly.pdbx_strand_id
1 'polypeptide(L)'
;MIKNKVQTSYYRTRLLATHALVVALLLSLAGCAAPERSPERDATVHVSATTWQQVDHDIASASLAAQEAAENYARGLMDGWMRRVRELGEEDFIPWYTGYWTQQWLSIKVAWYKMGDGDADGDDGGDDPAVRRLAAYLQEEYQERVLEPAAEEVDPNAVSEQATSLYVKLLAEQLQGIPRRHDVPTAQFEHRLQAIPA
;
A
#
# COMPACT_ATOMS: atom_id res chain seq x y z
N MET A 1 71.11 -18.93 -58.10
CA MET A 1 69.86 -19.55 -57.61
C MET A 1 68.99 -18.53 -56.83
N ILE A 2 68.76 -17.31 -57.38
CA ILE A 2 68.15 -16.17 -56.64
C ILE A 2 66.92 -15.54 -57.36
N LYS A 3 66.64 -15.90 -58.63
CA LYS A 3 65.53 -15.30 -59.40
C LYS A 3 64.12 -15.81 -59.06
N ASN A 4 63.97 -16.90 -58.30
CA ASN A 4 62.67 -17.58 -58.10
C ASN A 4 61.85 -17.15 -56.88
N LYS A 5 62.38 -16.33 -55.95
CA LYS A 5 61.60 -15.86 -54.77
C LYS A 5 60.88 -14.53 -55.01
N VAL A 6 61.40 -13.68 -55.91
CA VAL A 6 60.87 -12.33 -56.14
C VAL A 6 59.56 -12.38 -56.91
N GLN A 7 59.47 -13.18 -57.99
CA GLN A 7 58.24 -13.28 -58.78
C GLN A 7 57.04 -13.81 -57.97
N THR A 8 57.23 -14.84 -57.14
CA THR A 8 56.15 -15.43 -56.31
C THR A 8 55.59 -14.45 -55.27
N SER A 9 56.43 -13.51 -54.80
CA SER A 9 56.01 -12.44 -53.88
C SER A 9 55.14 -11.38 -54.57
N TYR A 10 55.49 -11.01 -55.81
CA TYR A 10 54.71 -10.06 -56.63
C TYR A 10 53.33 -10.60 -57.02
N TYR A 11 53.18 -11.89 -57.30
CA TYR A 11 51.87 -12.49 -57.60
C TYR A 11 50.98 -12.60 -56.36
N ARG A 12 51.56 -12.92 -55.19
CA ARG A 12 50.82 -12.98 -53.92
C ARG A 12 50.31 -11.62 -53.45
N THR A 13 51.11 -10.57 -53.57
CA THR A 13 50.70 -9.20 -53.21
C THR A 13 49.63 -8.65 -54.13
N ARG A 14 49.69 -8.94 -55.43
CA ARG A 14 48.62 -8.57 -56.39
C ARG A 14 47.33 -9.35 -56.17
N LEU A 15 47.42 -10.63 -55.79
CA LEU A 15 46.24 -11.44 -55.46
C LEU A 15 45.56 -10.92 -54.18
N LEU A 16 46.32 -10.58 -53.13
CA LEU A 16 45.75 -10.03 -51.90
C LEU A 16 45.14 -8.65 -52.10
N ALA A 17 45.78 -7.78 -52.90
CA ALA A 17 45.25 -6.45 -53.20
C ALA A 17 43.96 -6.49 -54.03
N THR A 18 43.87 -7.41 -55.00
CA THR A 18 42.64 -7.60 -55.80
C THR A 18 41.50 -8.15 -54.94
N HIS A 19 41.78 -9.10 -54.04
CA HIS A 19 40.77 -9.60 -53.10
C HIS A 19 40.31 -8.51 -52.12
N ALA A 20 41.22 -7.68 -51.60
CA ALA A 20 40.87 -6.56 -50.74
C ALA A 20 39.98 -5.53 -51.46
N LEU A 21 40.25 -5.27 -52.75
CA LEU A 21 39.46 -4.34 -53.56
C LEU A 21 38.07 -4.89 -53.88
N VAL A 22 37.96 -6.20 -54.16
CA VAL A 22 36.68 -6.88 -54.37
C VAL A 22 35.86 -6.93 -53.07
N VAL A 23 36.49 -7.21 -51.92
CA VAL A 23 35.80 -7.21 -50.62
C VAL A 23 35.33 -5.80 -50.23
N ALA A 24 36.15 -4.77 -50.47
CA ALA A 24 35.74 -3.38 -50.25
C ALA A 24 34.58 -2.95 -51.15
N LEU A 25 34.56 -3.41 -52.41
CA LEU A 25 33.46 -3.18 -53.34
C LEU A 25 32.17 -3.92 -52.91
N LEU A 26 32.29 -5.17 -52.44
CA LEU A 26 31.13 -5.92 -51.94
C LEU A 26 30.56 -5.32 -50.65
N LEU A 27 31.41 -4.79 -49.77
CA LEU A 27 30.99 -4.09 -48.56
C LEU A 27 30.32 -2.74 -48.85
N SER A 28 30.77 -1.99 -49.87
CA SER A 28 30.12 -0.74 -50.26
C SER A 28 28.77 -0.97 -50.95
N LEU A 29 28.64 -2.03 -51.76
CA LEU A 29 27.35 -2.38 -52.37
C LEU A 29 26.32 -2.92 -51.35
N ALA A 30 26.75 -3.60 -50.28
CA ALA A 30 25.86 -4.03 -49.21
C ALA A 30 25.35 -2.87 -48.34
N GLY A 31 26.12 -1.77 -48.24
CA GLY A 31 25.72 -0.56 -47.51
C GLY A 31 24.63 0.27 -48.21
N CYS A 32 24.49 0.16 -49.53
CA CYS A 32 23.49 0.91 -50.30
C CYS A 32 22.15 0.18 -50.50
N ALA A 33 22.02 -1.05 -50.00
CA ALA A 33 20.80 -1.85 -50.07
C ALA A 33 20.21 -2.19 -48.69
N ALA A 34 20.78 -1.66 -47.60
CA ALA A 34 20.10 -1.68 -46.32
C ALA A 34 18.84 -0.80 -46.49
N PRO A 35 17.63 -1.36 -46.44
CA PRO A 35 16.44 -0.52 -46.40
C PRO A 35 16.62 0.36 -45.16
N GLU A 36 16.47 1.68 -45.32
CA GLU A 36 16.21 2.54 -44.18
C GLU A 36 15.13 1.83 -43.37
N ARG A 37 15.50 1.39 -42.16
CA ARG A 37 14.56 0.86 -41.20
C ARG A 37 13.60 2.01 -40.98
N SER A 38 12.50 2.00 -41.74
CA SER A 38 11.42 2.96 -41.60
C SER A 38 11.13 2.99 -40.11
N PRO A 39 11.07 4.17 -39.46
CA PRO A 39 10.60 4.20 -38.09
C PRO A 39 9.25 3.51 -38.15
N GLU A 40 9.17 2.36 -37.50
CA GLU A 40 7.96 1.62 -37.29
C GLU A 40 7.01 2.67 -36.73
N ARG A 41 6.05 3.13 -37.56
CA ARG A 41 4.95 3.93 -37.06
C ARG A 41 4.26 2.96 -36.12
N ASP A 42 4.62 3.03 -34.85
CA ASP A 42 3.77 2.55 -33.78
C ASP A 42 2.42 3.17 -34.10
N ALA A 43 1.53 2.36 -34.67
CA ALA A 43 0.13 2.72 -34.80
C ALA A 43 -0.37 2.69 -33.36
N THR A 44 -0.07 3.75 -32.62
CA THR A 44 -0.62 3.99 -31.30
C THR A 44 -2.13 3.98 -31.51
N VAL A 45 -2.78 2.91 -31.05
CA VAL A 45 -4.22 2.76 -31.14
C VAL A 45 -4.81 4.03 -30.54
N HIS A 46 -5.47 4.82 -31.39
CA HIS A 46 -5.99 6.11 -30.96
C HIS A 46 -7.27 5.89 -30.17
N VAL A 47 -7.18 6.04 -28.85
CA VAL A 47 -8.34 5.98 -27.94
C VAL A 47 -9.04 7.34 -27.92
N SER A 48 -10.36 7.33 -28.17
CA SER A 48 -11.16 8.56 -28.23
C SER A 48 -11.28 9.24 -26.86
N ALA A 49 -11.50 10.55 -26.85
CA ALA A 49 -11.73 11.30 -25.61
C ALA A 49 -12.96 10.79 -24.83
N THR A 50 -14.02 10.37 -25.53
CA THR A 50 -15.23 9.81 -24.91
C THR A 50 -14.94 8.46 -24.24
N THR A 51 -14.12 7.61 -24.86
CA THR A 51 -13.67 6.36 -24.25
C THR A 51 -12.86 6.62 -22.99
N TRP A 52 -11.96 7.61 -23.00
CA TRP A 52 -11.22 8.00 -21.80
C TRP A 52 -12.12 8.51 -20.67
N GLN A 53 -13.15 9.30 -20.97
CA GLN A 53 -14.12 9.73 -19.97
C GLN A 53 -14.86 8.55 -19.33
N GLN A 54 -15.22 7.53 -20.12
CA GLN A 54 -15.85 6.31 -19.61
C GLN A 54 -14.88 5.49 -18.75
N VAL A 55 -13.62 5.37 -19.16
CA VAL A 55 -12.57 4.73 -18.38
C VAL A 55 -12.35 5.43 -17.04
N ASP A 56 -12.24 6.76 -17.04
CA ASP A 56 -12.06 7.55 -15.81
C ASP A 56 -13.27 7.41 -14.87
N HIS A 57 -14.49 7.39 -15.42
CA HIS A 57 -15.72 7.12 -14.66
C HIS A 57 -15.72 5.71 -14.04
N ASP A 58 -15.31 4.69 -14.81
CA ASP A 58 -15.20 3.32 -14.31
C ASP A 58 -14.13 3.18 -13.23
N ILE A 59 -13.00 3.90 -13.34
CA ILE A 59 -11.96 3.95 -12.29
C ILE A 59 -12.52 4.56 -11.00
N ALA A 60 -13.21 5.70 -11.10
CA ALA A 60 -13.83 6.35 -9.95
C ALA A 60 -14.90 5.45 -9.29
N SER A 61 -15.73 4.78 -10.11
CA SER A 61 -16.75 3.85 -9.63
C SER A 61 -16.12 2.63 -8.93
N ALA A 62 -15.04 2.08 -9.48
CA ALA A 62 -14.32 0.97 -8.88
C ALA A 62 -13.68 1.33 -7.55
N SER A 63 -13.11 2.53 -7.45
CA SER A 63 -12.56 3.09 -6.21
C SER A 63 -13.64 3.22 -5.13
N LEU A 64 -14.78 3.82 -5.46
CA LEU A 64 -15.91 3.95 -4.53
C LEU A 64 -16.43 2.60 -4.05
N ALA A 65 -16.59 1.63 -4.96
CA ALA A 65 -17.03 0.28 -4.60
C ALA A 65 -16.03 -0.45 -3.68
N ALA A 66 -14.72 -0.29 -3.95
CA ALA A 66 -13.68 -0.85 -3.09
C ALA A 66 -13.65 -0.18 -1.71
N GLN A 67 -13.86 1.14 -1.66
CA GLN A 67 -13.94 1.89 -0.40
C GLN A 67 -15.14 1.44 0.44
N GLU A 68 -16.33 1.35 -0.16
CA GLU A 68 -17.53 0.89 0.54
C GLU A 68 -17.35 -0.51 1.12
N ALA A 69 -16.75 -1.44 0.36
CA ALA A 69 -16.46 -2.78 0.84
C ALA A 69 -15.46 -2.77 2.02
N ALA A 70 -14.40 -1.97 1.95
CA ALA A 70 -13.41 -1.82 3.01
C ALA A 70 -14.01 -1.19 4.29
N GLU A 71 -14.85 -0.17 4.14
CA GLU A 71 -15.56 0.47 5.25
C GLU A 71 -16.54 -0.48 5.93
N ASN A 72 -17.32 -1.25 5.14
CA ASN A 72 -18.24 -2.24 5.67
C ASN A 72 -17.51 -3.36 6.40
N TYR A 73 -16.36 -3.80 5.88
CA TYR A 73 -15.48 -4.75 6.57
C TYR A 73 -14.97 -4.20 7.90
N ALA A 74 -14.43 -2.99 7.91
CA ALA A 74 -13.95 -2.32 9.12
C ALA A 74 -15.05 -2.14 10.17
N ARG A 75 -16.25 -1.72 9.72
CA ARG A 75 -17.42 -1.58 10.58
C ARG A 75 -17.81 -2.91 11.22
N GLY A 76 -17.83 -3.99 10.45
CA GLY A 76 -18.14 -5.33 10.97
C GLY A 76 -17.15 -5.79 12.05
N LEU A 77 -15.85 -5.53 11.87
CA LEU A 77 -14.83 -5.81 12.89
C LEU A 77 -15.04 -4.95 14.14
N MET A 78 -15.23 -3.65 13.98
CA MET A 78 -15.43 -2.73 15.10
C MET A 78 -16.72 -2.99 15.87
N ASP A 79 -17.79 -3.40 15.20
CA ASP A 79 -19.04 -3.85 15.84
C ASP A 79 -18.80 -5.10 16.68
N GLY A 80 -17.95 -6.01 16.19
CA GLY A 80 -17.52 -7.18 16.94
C GLY A 80 -16.74 -6.83 18.20
N TRP A 81 -15.74 -5.97 18.06
CA TRP A 81 -14.96 -5.46 19.18
C TRP A 81 -15.83 -4.74 20.22
N MET A 82 -16.71 -3.82 19.80
CA MET A 82 -17.61 -3.08 20.70
C MET A 82 -18.56 -4.01 21.47
N ARG A 83 -19.07 -5.04 20.81
CA ARG A 83 -19.89 -6.05 21.48
C ARG A 83 -19.08 -6.80 22.53
N ARG A 84 -17.83 -7.19 22.22
CA ARG A 84 -16.98 -7.89 23.18
C ARG A 84 -16.61 -7.04 24.39
N VAL A 85 -16.27 -5.77 24.17
CA VAL A 85 -16.06 -4.77 25.24
C VAL A 85 -17.28 -4.69 26.16
N ARG A 86 -18.49 -4.70 25.59
CA ARG A 86 -19.73 -4.65 26.38
C ARG A 86 -19.93 -5.93 27.20
N GLU A 87 -19.74 -7.09 26.61
CA GLU A 87 -19.85 -8.38 27.29
C GLU A 87 -18.89 -8.48 28.48
N LEU A 88 -17.60 -8.17 28.26
CA LEU A 88 -16.58 -8.15 29.33
C LEU A 88 -16.88 -7.09 30.39
N GLY A 89 -17.45 -5.96 29.99
CA GLY A 89 -17.93 -4.94 30.91
C GLY A 89 -18.99 -5.48 31.88
N GLU A 90 -19.99 -6.20 31.36
CA GLU A 90 -21.09 -6.78 32.13
C GLU A 90 -20.67 -8.03 32.94
N GLU A 91 -19.78 -8.85 32.39
CA GLU A 91 -19.44 -10.16 32.97
C GLU A 91 -18.24 -10.12 33.93
N ASP A 92 -17.29 -9.22 33.72
CA ASP A 92 -16.07 -9.11 34.55
C ASP A 92 -16.02 -7.77 35.29
N PHE A 93 -15.95 -6.66 34.54
CA PHE A 93 -15.63 -5.36 35.15
C PHE A 93 -16.69 -4.86 36.13
N ILE A 94 -17.98 -4.86 35.75
CA ILE A 94 -19.06 -4.39 36.64
C ILE A 94 -19.17 -5.27 37.90
N PRO A 95 -19.22 -6.62 37.81
CA PRO A 95 -19.23 -7.47 38.99
C PRO A 95 -18.00 -7.28 39.89
N TRP A 96 -16.81 -7.14 39.31
CA TRP A 96 -15.60 -6.84 40.07
C TRP A 96 -15.70 -5.47 40.76
N TYR A 97 -16.05 -4.42 40.02
CA TYR A 97 -16.09 -3.04 40.51
C TYR A 97 -17.13 -2.87 41.62
N THR A 98 -18.33 -3.42 41.41
CA THR A 98 -19.44 -3.34 42.37
C THR A 98 -19.33 -4.34 43.53
N GLY A 99 -18.38 -5.29 43.43
CA GLY A 99 -18.11 -6.27 44.45
C GLY A 99 -17.74 -5.63 45.80
N TYR A 100 -18.30 -6.18 46.87
CA TYR A 100 -18.11 -5.66 48.23
C TYR A 100 -16.64 -5.47 48.58
N TRP A 101 -15.80 -6.48 48.28
CA TRP A 101 -14.38 -6.43 48.60
C TRP A 101 -13.63 -5.34 47.84
N THR A 102 -13.89 -5.20 46.54
CA THR A 102 -13.32 -4.14 45.70
C THR A 102 -13.72 -2.77 46.21
N GLN A 103 -14.99 -2.56 46.57
CA GLN A 103 -15.46 -1.29 47.14
C GLN A 103 -14.77 -0.95 48.47
N GLN A 104 -14.55 -1.93 49.36
CA GLN A 104 -13.79 -1.71 50.59
C GLN A 104 -12.34 -1.32 50.29
N TRP A 105 -11.70 -2.02 49.35
CA TRP A 105 -10.32 -1.72 48.95
C TRP A 105 -10.16 -0.33 48.31
N LEU A 106 -11.06 0.03 47.39
CA LEU A 106 -11.07 1.36 46.76
C LEU A 106 -11.26 2.48 47.80
N SER A 107 -12.12 2.26 48.79
CA SER A 107 -12.32 3.22 49.89
C SER A 107 -11.04 3.46 50.69
N ILE A 108 -10.27 2.39 50.97
CA ILE A 108 -8.97 2.48 51.63
C ILE A 108 -7.97 3.25 50.77
N LYS A 109 -7.89 2.97 49.46
CA LYS A 109 -6.99 3.68 48.53
C LYS A 109 -7.27 5.18 48.50
N VAL A 110 -8.53 5.60 48.39
CA VAL A 110 -8.90 7.02 48.37
C VAL A 110 -8.53 7.70 49.69
N ALA A 111 -8.80 7.05 50.82
CA ALA A 111 -8.41 7.59 52.12
C ALA A 111 -6.89 7.79 52.22
N TRP A 112 -6.10 6.84 51.71
CA TRP A 112 -4.64 6.95 51.66
C TRP A 112 -4.16 8.06 50.72
N TYR A 113 -4.73 8.19 49.51
CA TYR A 113 -4.39 9.29 48.60
C TYR A 113 -4.65 10.66 49.21
N LYS A 114 -5.79 10.82 49.90
CA LYS A 114 -6.12 12.07 50.61
C LYS A 114 -5.18 12.38 51.78
N MET A 115 -4.60 11.36 52.41
CA MET A 115 -3.61 11.55 53.49
C MET A 115 -2.20 11.84 52.95
N GLY A 116 -1.84 11.26 51.79
CA GLY A 116 -0.54 11.44 51.16
C GLY A 116 -0.38 12.76 50.40
N ASP A 117 -1.49 13.40 50.00
CA ASP A 117 -1.52 14.70 49.33
C ASP A 117 -1.52 15.90 50.31
N GLY A 118 -0.99 15.71 51.53
CA GLY A 118 -0.77 16.79 52.48
C GLY A 118 0.00 17.94 51.81
N ASP A 119 -0.60 19.13 51.81
CA ASP A 119 -0.07 20.41 51.30
C ASP A 119 -0.21 20.71 49.80
N ALA A 120 -1.16 20.10 49.08
CA ALA A 120 -1.64 20.66 47.80
C ALA A 120 -2.80 21.66 48.01
N ASP A 121 -2.58 22.68 48.85
CA ASP A 121 -3.41 23.89 48.88
C ASP A 121 -3.15 24.70 47.60
N GLY A 122 -3.72 24.22 46.49
CA GLY A 122 -3.68 24.87 45.19
C GLY A 122 -5.04 24.69 44.56
N ASP A 123 -5.91 25.68 44.79
CA ASP A 123 -7.11 25.99 44.03
C ASP A 123 -6.75 26.25 42.56
N ASP A 124 -6.36 25.20 41.84
CA ASP A 124 -6.45 25.14 40.40
C ASP A 124 -7.76 24.40 40.14
N GLY A 125 -8.72 25.04 39.48
CA GLY A 125 -10.10 24.55 39.30
C GLY A 125 -10.27 23.27 38.47
N GLY A 126 -9.52 22.21 38.81
CA GLY A 126 -9.58 20.86 38.28
C GLY A 126 -9.71 19.81 39.39
N ASP A 127 -10.03 18.58 39.00
CA ASP A 127 -10.38 17.48 39.92
C ASP A 127 -9.34 17.20 41.02
N ASP A 128 -9.84 16.87 42.22
CA ASP A 128 -9.09 16.41 43.40
C ASP A 128 -7.99 15.39 42.98
N PRO A 129 -6.71 15.61 43.36
CA PRO A 129 -5.62 14.70 43.01
C PRO A 129 -5.85 13.24 43.45
N ALA A 130 -6.60 13.01 44.53
CA ALA A 130 -7.01 11.66 44.93
C ALA A 130 -8.01 11.05 43.93
N VAL A 131 -8.93 11.85 43.40
CA VAL A 131 -9.90 11.43 42.36
C VAL A 131 -9.18 11.10 41.06
N ARG A 132 -8.20 11.91 40.64
CA ARG A 132 -7.39 11.64 39.44
C ARG A 132 -6.62 10.32 39.54
N ARG A 133 -6.00 10.04 40.69
CA ARG A 133 -5.30 8.76 40.92
C ARG A 133 -6.25 7.57 40.94
N LEU A 134 -7.41 7.72 41.55
CA LEU A 134 -8.44 6.69 41.51
C LEU A 134 -8.93 6.42 40.08
N ALA A 135 -9.20 7.48 39.30
CA ALA A 135 -9.63 7.36 37.92
C ALA A 135 -8.57 6.64 37.06
N ALA A 136 -7.29 6.99 37.21
CA ALA A 136 -6.19 6.30 36.52
C ALA A 136 -6.15 4.80 36.88
N TYR A 137 -6.30 4.45 38.16
CA TYR A 137 -6.34 3.05 38.59
C TYR A 137 -7.54 2.30 37.99
N LEU A 138 -8.73 2.90 37.96
CA LEU A 138 -9.91 2.27 37.36
C LEU A 138 -9.76 2.13 35.83
N GLN A 139 -9.08 3.07 35.17
CA GLN A 139 -8.77 2.96 33.74
C GLN A 139 -7.82 1.79 33.47
N GLU A 140 -6.80 1.59 34.31
CA GLU A 140 -5.87 0.45 34.21
C GLU A 140 -6.61 -0.88 34.39
N GLU A 141 -7.45 -1.01 35.41
CA GLU A 141 -8.25 -2.23 35.62
C GLU A 141 -9.27 -2.46 34.49
N TYR A 142 -9.85 -1.40 33.92
CA TYR A 142 -10.72 -1.53 32.75
C TYR A 142 -9.93 -1.94 31.49
N GLN A 143 -8.71 -1.42 31.33
CA GLN A 143 -7.82 -1.81 30.25
C GLN A 143 -7.50 -3.30 30.32
N GLU A 144 -7.01 -3.79 31.46
CA GLU A 144 -6.60 -5.19 31.66
C GLU A 144 -7.77 -6.18 31.57
N ARG A 145 -8.93 -5.81 32.11
CA ARG A 145 -10.10 -6.72 32.18
C ARG A 145 -10.99 -6.70 30.94
N VAL A 146 -11.03 -5.57 30.23
CA VAL A 146 -12.00 -5.34 29.16
C VAL A 146 -11.32 -5.09 27.83
N LEU A 147 -10.43 -4.09 27.76
CA LEU A 147 -9.91 -3.64 26.47
C LEU A 147 -8.84 -4.57 25.89
N GLU A 148 -7.92 -5.07 26.72
CA GLU A 148 -6.90 -6.04 26.28
C GLU A 148 -7.53 -7.36 25.83
N PRO A 149 -8.43 -8.00 26.61
CA PRO A 149 -9.06 -9.25 26.17
C PRO A 149 -9.97 -9.05 24.95
N ALA A 150 -10.63 -7.90 24.81
CA ALA A 150 -11.38 -7.59 23.59
C ALA A 150 -10.45 -7.41 22.37
N ALA A 151 -9.26 -6.86 22.57
CA ALA A 151 -8.26 -6.67 21.51
C ALA A 151 -7.60 -7.98 21.05
N GLU A 152 -7.56 -9.02 21.89
CA GLU A 152 -7.12 -10.36 21.49
C GLU A 152 -8.01 -10.97 20.40
N GLU A 153 -9.32 -10.68 20.43
CA GLU A 153 -10.27 -11.14 19.42
C GLU A 153 -10.26 -10.25 18.17
N VAL A 154 -10.33 -8.93 18.38
CA VAL A 154 -10.27 -7.93 17.31
C VAL A 154 -9.45 -6.75 17.79
N ASP A 155 -8.23 -6.60 17.29
CA ASP A 155 -7.37 -5.45 17.59
C ASP A 155 -7.83 -4.21 16.79
N PRO A 156 -8.36 -3.16 17.45
CA PRO A 156 -8.80 -1.94 16.77
C PRO A 156 -7.66 -1.24 16.01
N ASN A 157 -6.42 -1.38 16.47
CA ASN A 157 -5.27 -0.74 15.83
C ASN A 157 -4.97 -1.38 14.47
N ALA A 158 -5.23 -2.67 14.32
CA ALA A 158 -5.02 -3.41 13.08
C ALA A 158 -6.16 -3.23 12.06
N VAL A 159 -7.37 -2.83 12.48
CA VAL A 159 -8.54 -2.72 11.60
C VAL A 159 -8.28 -1.77 10.42
N SER A 160 -7.63 -0.63 10.67
CA SER A 160 -7.32 0.36 9.62
C SER A 160 -6.41 -0.24 8.55
N GLU A 161 -5.35 -0.95 8.96
CA GLU A 161 -4.42 -1.60 8.03
C GLU A 161 -5.12 -2.68 7.20
N GLN A 162 -5.93 -3.51 7.84
CA GLN A 162 -6.69 -4.57 7.15
C GLN A 162 -7.69 -3.99 6.16
N ALA A 163 -8.41 -2.93 6.52
CA ALA A 163 -9.36 -2.27 5.65
C ALA A 163 -8.66 -1.61 4.45
N THR A 164 -7.53 -0.93 4.67
CA THR A 164 -6.72 -0.37 3.58
C THR A 164 -6.18 -1.47 2.66
N SER A 165 -5.71 -2.59 3.21
CA SER A 165 -5.25 -3.73 2.43
C SER A 165 -6.38 -4.31 1.56
N LEU A 166 -7.59 -4.44 2.12
CA LEU A 166 -8.77 -4.88 1.39
C LEU A 166 -9.15 -3.89 0.28
N TYR A 167 -9.15 -2.59 0.56
CA TYR A 167 -9.39 -1.55 -0.45
C TYR A 167 -8.43 -1.67 -1.63
N VAL A 168 -7.12 -1.73 -1.36
CA VAL A 168 -6.09 -1.83 -2.41
C VAL A 168 -6.28 -3.09 -3.23
N LYS A 169 -6.54 -4.23 -2.57
CA LYS A 169 -6.78 -5.50 -3.25
C LYS A 169 -8.00 -5.43 -4.18
N LEU A 170 -9.14 -4.97 -3.68
CA LEU A 170 -10.39 -4.90 -4.44
C LEU A 170 -10.31 -3.89 -5.59
N LEU A 171 -9.64 -2.75 -5.37
CA LEU A 171 -9.40 -1.78 -6.43
C LEU A 171 -8.52 -2.39 -7.52
N ALA A 172 -7.40 -3.04 -7.16
CA ALA A 172 -6.50 -3.68 -8.12
C ALA A 172 -7.23 -4.74 -8.96
N GLU A 173 -8.08 -5.57 -8.33
CA GLU A 173 -8.89 -6.57 -9.03
C GLU A 173 -9.87 -5.92 -10.03
N GLN A 174 -10.55 -4.84 -9.64
CA GLN A 174 -11.50 -4.15 -10.51
C GLN A 174 -10.82 -3.42 -11.68
N LEU A 175 -9.66 -2.80 -11.45
CA LEU A 175 -8.90 -2.09 -12.48
C LEU A 175 -8.44 -3.01 -13.62
N GLN A 176 -8.07 -4.26 -13.33
CA GLN A 176 -7.62 -5.23 -14.35
C GLN A 176 -8.66 -5.49 -15.46
N GLY A 177 -9.95 -5.32 -15.15
CA GLY A 177 -11.03 -5.53 -16.10
C GLY A 177 -11.31 -4.34 -17.02
N ILE A 178 -10.95 -3.13 -16.61
CA ILE A 178 -11.33 -1.88 -17.31
C ILE A 178 -10.75 -1.80 -18.74
N PRO A 179 -9.44 -2.05 -18.97
CA PRO A 179 -8.85 -1.90 -20.30
C PRO A 179 -9.51 -2.79 -21.35
N ARG A 180 -9.84 -4.03 -20.95
CA ARG A 180 -10.47 -5.01 -21.84
C ARG A 180 -11.91 -4.64 -22.21
N ARG A 181 -12.65 -3.97 -21.33
CA ARG A 181 -14.04 -3.55 -21.61
C ARG A 181 -14.13 -2.39 -22.61
N HIS A 182 -13.08 -1.58 -22.69
CA HIS A 182 -13.04 -0.36 -23.51
C HIS A 182 -12.06 -0.47 -24.69
N ASP A 183 -11.54 -1.67 -24.96
CA ASP A 183 -10.52 -1.95 -26.00
C ASP A 183 -9.29 -1.01 -25.90
N VAL A 184 -8.93 -0.61 -24.68
CA VAL A 184 -7.78 0.27 -24.42
C VAL A 184 -6.51 -0.57 -24.27
N PRO A 185 -5.42 -0.26 -25.00
CA PRO A 185 -4.15 -0.92 -24.80
C PRO A 185 -3.64 -0.75 -23.36
N THR A 186 -3.24 -1.86 -22.73
CA THR A 186 -2.79 -1.87 -21.32
C THR A 186 -1.72 -0.81 -21.04
N ALA A 187 -0.74 -0.65 -21.93
CA ALA A 187 0.31 0.36 -21.75
C ALA A 187 -0.22 1.81 -21.69
N GLN A 188 -1.25 2.14 -22.49
CA GLN A 188 -1.87 3.47 -22.43
C GLN A 188 -2.70 3.64 -21.15
N PHE A 189 -3.37 2.58 -20.69
CA PHE A 189 -4.11 2.59 -19.44
C PHE A 189 -3.19 2.77 -18.21
N GLU A 190 -2.09 2.03 -18.13
CA GLU A 190 -1.11 2.18 -17.04
C GLU A 190 -0.53 3.60 -17.00
N HIS A 191 -0.19 4.16 -18.16
CA HIS A 191 0.25 5.56 -18.24
C HIS A 191 -0.86 6.53 -17.77
N ARG A 192 -2.12 6.25 -18.08
CA ARG A 192 -3.26 7.05 -17.59
C ARG A 192 -3.38 6.98 -16.07
N LEU A 193 -3.26 5.80 -15.47
CA LEU A 193 -3.29 5.62 -14.01
C LEU A 193 -2.17 6.41 -13.32
N GLN A 194 -0.96 6.38 -13.86
CA GLN A 194 0.18 7.13 -13.32
C GLN A 194 0.01 8.66 -13.41
N ALA A 195 -0.86 9.13 -14.30
CA ALA A 195 -1.15 10.55 -14.46
C ALA A 195 -2.26 11.06 -13.52
N ILE A 196 -2.93 10.16 -12.78
CA ILE A 196 -3.91 10.55 -11.75
C ILE A 196 -3.14 11.15 -10.56
N PRO A 197 -3.48 12.37 -10.11
CA PRO A 197 -2.82 12.97 -8.96
C PRO A 197 -3.07 12.16 -7.69
N ALA A 198 -2.05 12.06 -6.84
CA ALA A 198 -2.12 11.45 -5.52
C ALA A 198 -2.91 12.32 -4.52
#